data_AF-A0A257H2H9-F1
#
_entry.id   AF-A0A257H2H9-F1
#
_cell.length_a   1.000
_cell.length_b   1.000
_cell.length_c   1.000
_cell.angle_alpha   90.00
_cell.angle_beta   90.00
_cell.angle_gamma   90.00
#
_symmetry.space_group_name_H-M   'P 1'
#
loop_
_entity.id
_entity.type
_entity.pdbx_description
1 polymer ?
#
loop_
_entity_poly.entity_id
_entity_poly.type
_entity_poly.pdbx_seq_one_letter_code
_entity_poly.pdbx_strand_id
1 'polypeptide(L)'
;MSQTSGLLDEIEGIVQGHRDGHGFVSRDDGGPDIYLPPNEMRAVLHKDRVKARIVRSDRKGRPEGRIVEIVERSSQPIIGRLLQEGGVWLVAPEDKRYGHDVLIPKGATSVAKAGQVVVVQLVEPPALFGQPVGRIKEVLGEVDDPGMEIEIAVRKYSVPHEFSEACVALARTLPDKVRPQDAMNRIDLTDVPLVTIDGEDARDFDDAVYCEPATKGRGKSGLKGWRLLVAIADVSHYVETGSSIDIDAYARAPS
;
A
#
# COMPACT_ATOMS: atom_id res chain seq x y z
N MET A 1 31.68 3.26 -35.03
CA MET A 1 30.84 2.36 -34.22
C MET A 1 29.43 2.90 -34.30
N SER A 2 28.56 2.17 -35.00
CA SER A 2 27.20 2.57 -35.33
C SER A 2 26.34 2.59 -34.08
N GLN A 3 25.76 3.73 -33.72
CA GLN A 3 24.67 3.80 -32.75
C GLN A 3 23.42 3.20 -33.41
N THR A 4 23.19 1.91 -33.20
CA THR A 4 21.98 1.24 -33.65
C THR A 4 20.82 1.69 -32.76
N SER A 5 20.13 2.73 -33.22
CA SER A 5 18.71 3.05 -33.04
C SER A 5 17.89 2.16 -32.10
N GLY A 6 17.84 2.48 -30.80
CA GLY A 6 16.89 1.91 -29.83
C GLY A 6 15.42 2.30 -30.06
N LEU A 7 15.09 2.94 -31.19
CA LEU A 7 13.72 3.33 -31.60
C LEU A 7 12.81 2.12 -31.94
N LEU A 8 13.37 0.90 -31.94
CA LEU A 8 12.63 -0.35 -32.15
C LEU A 8 12.54 -1.22 -30.90
N ASP A 9 13.24 -0.86 -29.83
CA ASP A 9 13.27 -1.69 -28.61
C ASP A 9 11.92 -1.61 -27.90
N GLU A 10 11.36 -2.78 -27.60
CA GLU A 10 10.19 -2.95 -26.77
C GLU A 10 10.66 -3.13 -25.32
N ILE A 11 10.17 -2.26 -24.45
CA ILE A 11 10.56 -2.19 -23.05
C ILE A 11 9.34 -2.54 -22.21
N GLU A 12 9.49 -3.54 -21.35
CA GLU A 12 8.49 -3.86 -20.34
C GLU A 12 8.56 -2.89 -19.15
N GLY A 13 7.40 -2.60 -18.58
CA GLY A 13 7.30 -1.76 -17.41
C GLY A 13 5.87 -1.56 -16.93
N ILE A 14 5.73 -0.75 -15.89
CA ILE A 14 4.45 -0.48 -15.22
C ILE A 14 3.96 0.92 -15.56
N VAL A 15 2.68 1.03 -15.96
CA VAL A 15 2.04 2.31 -16.27
C VAL A 15 1.78 3.13 -15.00
N GLN A 16 2.29 4.34 -14.98
CA GLN A 16 2.01 5.37 -13.98
C GLN A 16 1.15 6.47 -14.61
N GLY A 17 -0.16 6.44 -14.34
CA GLY A 17 -1.06 7.50 -14.80
C GLY A 17 -0.84 8.80 -14.05
N HIS A 18 -1.15 9.92 -14.71
CA HIS A 18 -1.14 11.26 -14.11
C HIS A 18 -2.54 11.87 -14.16
N ARG A 19 -2.87 12.71 -13.17
CA ARG A 19 -4.17 13.41 -13.06
C ARG A 19 -4.53 14.31 -14.26
N ASP A 20 -3.53 14.69 -15.06
CA ASP A 20 -3.71 15.54 -16.25
C ASP A 20 -3.94 14.70 -17.52
N GLY A 21 -4.12 13.38 -17.39
CA GLY A 21 -4.44 12.46 -18.49
C GLY A 21 -3.24 11.90 -19.26
N HIS A 22 -2.03 12.43 -19.06
CA HIS A 22 -0.80 11.77 -19.52
C HIS A 22 -0.34 10.69 -18.53
N GLY A 23 0.73 9.97 -18.85
CA GLY A 23 1.32 9.02 -17.93
C GLY A 23 2.77 8.69 -18.27
N PHE A 24 3.29 7.68 -17.61
CA PHE A 24 4.66 7.21 -17.77
C PHE A 24 4.69 5.68 -17.73
N VAL A 25 5.73 5.07 -18.32
CA VAL A 25 6.09 3.68 -18.06
C VAL A 25 7.37 3.67 -17.25
N SER A 26 7.27 3.18 -16.01
CA SER A 26 8.43 2.86 -15.18
C SER A 26 9.03 1.57 -15.71
N ARG A 27 10.25 1.64 -16.22
CA ARG A 27 10.87 0.55 -16.97
C ARG A 27 11.43 -0.51 -16.02
N ASP A 28 11.30 -1.77 -16.40
CA ASP A 28 11.87 -2.89 -15.64
C ASP A 28 13.41 -2.91 -15.69
N ASP A 29 14.01 -2.31 -16.73
CA ASP A 29 15.46 -2.22 -16.92
C ASP A 29 16.14 -1.09 -16.10
N GLY A 30 15.39 -0.36 -15.28
CA GLY A 30 15.90 0.73 -14.45
C GLY A 30 16.29 1.99 -15.23
N GLY A 31 15.98 2.06 -16.53
CA GLY A 31 16.18 3.26 -17.34
C GLY A 31 15.21 4.39 -16.99
N PRO A 32 15.36 5.57 -17.62
CA PRO A 32 14.46 6.70 -17.39
C PRO A 32 13.04 6.40 -17.90
N ASP A 33 12.04 6.84 -17.13
CA ASP A 33 10.62 6.68 -17.43
C ASP A 33 10.26 7.13 -18.85
N ILE A 34 9.42 6.33 -19.51
CA ILE A 34 8.92 6.62 -20.85
C ILE A 34 7.64 7.41 -20.74
N TYR A 35 7.64 8.65 -21.23
CA TYR A 35 6.44 9.48 -21.26
C TYR A 35 5.39 8.90 -22.23
N LEU A 36 4.15 8.82 -21.74
CA LEU A 36 2.97 8.43 -22.50
C LEU A 36 2.05 9.64 -22.70
N PRO A 37 1.78 10.05 -23.94
CA PRO A 37 0.84 11.14 -24.21
C PRO A 37 -0.60 10.72 -23.92
N PRO A 38 -1.53 11.68 -23.72
CA PRO A 38 -2.91 11.38 -23.31
C PRO A 38 -3.70 10.43 -24.22
N ASN A 39 -3.36 10.37 -25.51
CA ASN A 39 -3.99 9.43 -26.45
C ASN A 39 -3.60 7.97 -26.18
N GLU A 40 -2.36 7.71 -25.73
CA GLU A 40 -1.90 6.36 -25.38
C GLU A 40 -2.53 5.89 -24.06
N MET A 41 -2.72 6.82 -23.11
CA MET A 41 -3.38 6.57 -21.82
C MET A 41 -4.87 6.22 -21.94
N ARG A 42 -5.48 6.28 -23.13
CA ARG A 42 -6.87 5.84 -23.35
C ARG A 42 -7.04 4.33 -23.38
N ALA A 43 -5.98 3.57 -23.67
CA ALA A 43 -6.05 2.11 -23.80
C ALA A 43 -5.57 1.34 -22.56
N VAL A 44 -4.92 2.05 -21.63
CA VAL A 44 -4.26 1.48 -20.45
C VAL A 44 -4.79 2.11 -19.17
N LEU A 45 -4.65 1.40 -18.07
CA LEU A 45 -4.97 1.88 -16.74
C LEU A 45 -3.69 2.06 -15.92
N HIS A 46 -3.80 2.82 -14.83
CA HIS A 46 -2.73 2.90 -13.87
C HIS A 46 -2.42 1.50 -13.32
N LYS A 47 -1.11 1.18 -13.24
CA LYS A 47 -0.53 -0.11 -12.82
C LYS A 47 -0.72 -1.27 -13.77
N ASP A 48 -1.20 -1.05 -14.99
CA ASP A 48 -1.08 -2.06 -16.04
C ASP A 48 0.41 -2.32 -16.34
N ARG A 49 0.76 -3.59 -16.54
CA ARG A 49 2.07 -3.99 -17.05
C ARG A 49 2.00 -4.06 -18.56
N VAL A 50 2.91 -3.36 -19.23
CA VAL A 50 2.85 -3.10 -20.66
C VAL A 50 4.21 -3.29 -21.31
N LYS A 51 4.19 -3.56 -22.62
CA LYS A 51 5.34 -3.31 -23.49
C LYS A 51 5.13 -1.99 -24.19
N ALA A 52 6.09 -1.09 -24.01
CA ALA A 52 6.12 0.20 -24.67
C ALA A 52 7.30 0.25 -25.65
N ARG A 53 7.12 0.97 -26.76
CA ARG A 53 8.19 1.26 -27.72
C ARG A 53 8.48 2.74 -27.70
N ILE A 54 9.76 3.11 -27.57
CA ILE A 54 10.20 4.50 -27.65
C ILE A 54 10.10 4.97 -29.10
N VAL A 55 9.25 5.96 -29.34
CA VAL A 55 9.01 6.52 -30.70
C VAL A 55 9.85 7.75 -30.97
N ARG A 56 10.22 8.50 -29.93
CA ARG A 56 11.12 9.67 -30.03
C ARG A 56 11.67 10.03 -28.66
N SER A 57 12.63 10.94 -28.65
CA SER A 57 13.05 11.63 -27.43
C SER A 57 12.77 13.13 -27.58
N ASP A 58 12.37 13.77 -26.48
CA ASP A 58 12.20 15.21 -26.49
C ASP A 58 13.55 15.96 -26.56
N ARG A 59 13.52 17.29 -26.64
CA ARG A 59 14.73 18.14 -26.69
C ARG A 59 15.64 17.99 -25.45
N LYS A 60 15.12 17.45 -24.34
CA LYS A 60 15.86 17.20 -23.10
C LYS A 60 16.30 15.73 -22.99
N GLY A 61 16.10 14.92 -24.02
CA GLY A 61 16.45 13.50 -24.05
C GLY A 61 15.46 12.59 -23.32
N ARG A 62 14.30 13.09 -22.88
CA ARG A 62 13.29 12.25 -22.23
C ARG A 62 12.60 11.36 -23.26
N PRO A 63 12.52 10.04 -23.04
CA PRO A 63 11.90 9.14 -23.99
C PRO A 63 10.38 9.34 -24.00
N GLU A 64 9.80 9.39 -25.19
CA GLU A 64 8.36 9.34 -25.43
C GLU A 64 8.05 8.03 -26.15
N GLY A 65 7.04 7.32 -25.67
CA GLY A 65 6.69 6.00 -26.16
C GLY A 65 5.23 5.86 -26.53
N ARG A 66 4.95 4.74 -27.18
CA ARG A 66 3.60 4.24 -27.44
C ARG A 66 3.44 2.85 -26.84
N ILE A 67 2.22 2.50 -26.46
CA ILE A 67 1.92 1.15 -25.98
C ILE A 67 1.84 0.20 -27.18
N VAL A 68 2.56 -0.92 -27.10
CA VAL A 68 2.52 -1.98 -28.12
C VAL A 68 1.57 -3.09 -27.68
N GLU A 69 1.70 -3.50 -26.42
CA GLU A 69 0.98 -4.62 -25.85
C GLU A 69 0.75 -4.39 -24.36
N ILE A 70 -0.35 -4.92 -23.84
CA ILE A 70 -0.63 -4.97 -22.40
C ILE A 70 -0.36 -6.40 -21.96
N VAL A 71 0.73 -6.57 -21.21
CA VAL A 71 1.22 -7.86 -20.75
C VAL A 71 0.32 -8.39 -19.64
N GLU A 72 -0.04 -7.52 -18.70
CA GLU A 72 -0.89 -7.86 -17.57
C GLU A 72 -1.72 -6.65 -17.14
N ARG A 73 -3.01 -6.85 -16.87
CA ARG A 73 -3.86 -5.80 -16.32
C ARG A 73 -3.70 -5.73 -14.81
N SER A 74 -3.77 -4.53 -14.26
CA SER A 74 -3.76 -4.34 -12.82
C SER A 74 -4.91 -5.12 -12.16
N SER A 75 -4.58 -5.96 -11.18
CA SER A 75 -5.56 -6.64 -10.33
C SER A 75 -6.10 -5.74 -9.21
N GLN A 76 -5.62 -4.49 -9.12
CA GLN A 76 -6.03 -3.59 -8.06
C GLN A 76 -7.50 -3.21 -8.19
N PRO A 77 -8.24 -3.20 -7.06
CA PRO A 77 -9.61 -2.73 -7.06
C PRO A 77 -9.67 -1.24 -7.45
N ILE A 78 -10.64 -0.89 -8.31
CA ILE A 78 -10.95 0.51 -8.59
C ILE A 78 -11.97 0.96 -7.56
N ILE A 79 -11.58 1.91 -6.73
CA ILE A 79 -12.46 2.53 -5.73
C ILE A 79 -12.90 3.87 -6.27
N GLY A 80 -14.20 4.15 -6.17
CA GLY A 80 -14.73 5.41 -6.65
C GLY A 80 -16.13 5.68 -6.12
N ARG A 81 -16.60 6.89 -6.41
CA ARG A 81 -17.95 7.30 -6.08
C ARG A 81 -18.91 6.89 -7.18
N LEU A 82 -20.00 6.21 -6.80
CA LEU A 82 -21.08 5.88 -7.73
C LEU A 82 -21.91 7.12 -8.02
N LEU A 83 -22.03 7.48 -9.28
CA LEU A 83 -22.78 8.62 -9.78
C LEU A 83 -23.86 8.15 -10.76
N GLN A 84 -24.95 8.92 -10.84
CA GLN A 84 -26.00 8.72 -11.82
C GLN A 84 -26.21 10.02 -12.60
N GLU A 85 -25.75 10.05 -13.84
CA GLU A 85 -25.80 11.23 -14.71
C GLU A 85 -26.54 10.89 -16.00
N GLY A 86 -27.54 11.70 -16.39
CA GLY A 86 -28.29 11.48 -17.63
C GLY A 86 -28.96 10.10 -17.74
N GLY A 87 -29.23 9.43 -16.62
CA GLY A 87 -29.80 8.07 -16.58
C GLY A 87 -28.79 6.93 -16.75
N VAL A 88 -27.51 7.26 -16.85
CA VAL A 88 -26.37 6.34 -16.90
C VAL A 88 -25.70 6.27 -15.53
N TRP A 89 -25.28 5.09 -15.12
CA TRP A 89 -24.47 4.91 -13.91
C TRP A 89 -23.00 4.88 -14.27
N LEU A 90 -22.21 5.62 -13.51
CA LEU A 90 -20.77 5.69 -13.67
C LEU A 90 -20.11 5.73 -12.31
N VAL A 91 -18.90 5.19 -12.22
CA VAL A 91 -18.06 5.32 -11.04
C VAL A 91 -16.90 6.23 -11.39
N ALA A 92 -16.83 7.36 -10.69
CA ALA A 92 -15.70 8.28 -10.75
C ALA A 92 -14.61 7.77 -9.80
N PRO A 93 -13.44 7.32 -10.28
CA PRO A 93 -12.39 6.80 -9.42
C PRO A 93 -11.85 7.86 -8.46
N GLU A 94 -11.64 7.49 -7.19
CA GLU A 94 -10.98 8.37 -6.20
C GLU A 94 -9.51 8.66 -6.57
N ASP A 95 -8.88 7.72 -7.28
CA ASP A 95 -7.56 7.92 -7.85
C ASP A 95 -7.63 8.51 -9.26
N LYS A 96 -7.43 9.83 -9.34
CA LYS A 96 -7.45 10.59 -10.61
C LYS A 96 -6.44 10.10 -11.66
N ARG A 97 -5.47 9.25 -11.29
CA ARG A 97 -4.51 8.65 -12.24
C ARG A 97 -5.15 7.64 -13.18
N TYR A 98 -6.33 7.11 -12.86
CA TYR A 98 -7.08 6.25 -13.77
C TYR A 98 -7.62 7.02 -14.98
N GLY A 99 -7.88 8.33 -14.86
CA GLY A 99 -8.19 9.22 -15.97
C GLY A 99 -9.54 9.01 -16.68
N HIS A 100 -10.27 7.93 -16.35
CA HIS A 100 -11.54 7.55 -16.96
C HIS A 100 -12.56 7.14 -15.91
N ASP A 101 -13.80 7.60 -16.09
CA ASP A 101 -14.93 7.07 -15.33
C ASP A 101 -15.28 5.67 -15.84
N VAL A 102 -15.72 4.80 -14.92
CA VAL A 102 -16.11 3.43 -15.25
C VAL A 102 -17.61 3.35 -15.41
N LEU A 103 -18.08 2.97 -16.60
CA LEU A 103 -19.49 2.77 -16.88
C LEU A 103 -20.01 1.56 -16.11
N ILE A 104 -21.12 1.72 -15.39
CA ILE A 104 -21.79 0.62 -14.70
C ILE A 104 -23.15 0.36 -15.36
N PRO A 105 -23.37 -0.80 -15.99
CA PRO A 105 -24.69 -1.17 -16.50
C PRO A 105 -25.72 -1.21 -15.36
N LYS A 106 -26.98 -0.84 -15.63
CA LYS A 106 -28.05 -0.80 -14.59
C LYS A 106 -28.22 -2.11 -13.81
N GLY A 107 -27.99 -3.27 -14.42
CA GLY A 107 -28.05 -4.57 -13.74
C GLY A 107 -26.81 -4.91 -12.90
N ALA A 108 -25.75 -4.09 -12.98
CA ALA A 108 -24.46 -4.32 -12.35
C ALA A 108 -24.18 -3.34 -11.19
N THR A 109 -25.18 -2.54 -10.79
CA THR A 109 -25.09 -1.63 -9.63
C THR A 109 -25.30 -2.34 -8.30
N SER A 110 -25.69 -3.62 -8.29
CA SER A 110 -26.05 -4.34 -7.06
C SER A 110 -27.09 -3.53 -6.25
N VAL A 111 -26.91 -3.43 -4.93
CA VAL A 111 -27.72 -2.64 -4.00
C VAL A 111 -27.21 -1.20 -3.79
N ALA A 112 -26.18 -0.78 -4.53
CA ALA A 112 -25.54 0.51 -4.33
C ALA A 112 -26.44 1.69 -4.74
N LYS A 113 -26.29 2.81 -4.03
CA LYS A 113 -27.02 4.06 -4.28
C LYS A 113 -26.07 5.12 -4.82
N ALA A 114 -26.62 6.06 -5.58
CA ALA A 114 -25.87 7.23 -6.04
C ALA A 114 -25.30 7.99 -4.84
N GLY A 115 -24.04 8.39 -4.93
CA GLY A 115 -23.30 9.08 -3.88
C GLY A 115 -22.36 8.19 -3.08
N GLN A 116 -22.60 6.87 -3.04
CA GLN A 116 -21.84 5.92 -2.23
C GLN A 116 -20.45 5.63 -2.80
N VAL A 117 -19.52 5.31 -1.90
CA VAL A 117 -18.19 4.79 -2.25
C VAL A 117 -18.31 3.29 -2.51
N VAL A 118 -17.80 2.86 -3.65
CA VAL A 118 -17.93 1.48 -4.12
C VAL A 118 -16.60 0.95 -4.65
N VAL A 119 -16.44 -0.38 -4.55
CA VAL A 119 -15.37 -1.12 -5.21
C VAL A 119 -15.89 -1.67 -6.53
N VAL A 120 -15.20 -1.36 -7.61
CA VAL A 120 -15.53 -1.78 -8.96
C VAL A 120 -14.59 -2.90 -9.41
N GLN A 121 -15.20 -3.95 -9.96
CA GLN A 121 -14.49 -4.94 -10.75
C GLN A 121 -14.69 -4.61 -12.24
N LEU A 122 -13.59 -4.45 -12.97
CA LEU A 122 -13.64 -4.26 -14.43
C LEU A 122 -14.16 -5.53 -15.11
N VAL A 123 -15.08 -5.34 -16.04
CA VAL A 123 -15.65 -6.38 -16.91
C VAL A 123 -15.11 -6.19 -18.33
N GLU A 124 -15.15 -4.95 -18.83
CA GLU A 124 -14.53 -4.57 -20.09
C GLU A 124 -13.46 -3.51 -19.82
N PRO A 125 -12.19 -3.78 -20.16
CA PRO A 125 -11.12 -2.81 -19.96
C PRO A 125 -11.28 -1.62 -20.91
N PRO A 126 -10.60 -0.49 -20.65
CA PRO A 126 -10.66 0.64 -21.56
C PRO A 126 -10.09 0.26 -22.93
N ALA A 127 -10.71 0.81 -23.97
CA ALA A 127 -10.24 0.71 -25.33
C ALA A 127 -10.06 2.13 -25.90
N LEU A 128 -9.28 2.28 -26.97
CA LEU A 128 -9.01 3.57 -27.63
C LEU A 128 -10.25 4.45 -27.87
N PHE A 129 -11.42 3.83 -28.10
CA PHE A 129 -12.69 4.49 -28.36
C PHE A 129 -13.82 4.08 -27.40
N GLY A 130 -13.51 3.31 -26.35
CA GLY A 130 -14.51 2.75 -25.44
C GLY A 130 -14.21 3.09 -23.98
N GLN A 131 -15.22 3.57 -23.26
CA GLN A 131 -15.14 3.72 -21.82
C GLN A 131 -15.01 2.35 -21.15
N PRO A 132 -14.23 2.22 -20.07
CA PRO A 132 -14.19 0.98 -19.30
C PRO A 132 -15.57 0.66 -18.74
N VAL A 133 -15.95 -0.61 -18.77
CA VAL A 133 -17.21 -1.11 -18.20
C VAL A 133 -16.89 -1.97 -16.98
N GLY A 134 -17.60 -1.72 -15.89
CA GLY A 134 -17.41 -2.44 -14.64
C GLY A 134 -18.71 -2.94 -14.03
N ARG A 135 -18.56 -3.70 -12.95
CA ARG A 135 -19.64 -4.07 -12.05
C ARG A 135 -19.25 -3.74 -10.62
N ILE A 136 -20.23 -3.43 -9.79
CA ILE A 136 -20.00 -3.17 -8.37
C ILE A 136 -19.72 -4.50 -7.68
N LYS A 137 -18.53 -4.62 -7.11
CA LYS A 137 -18.09 -5.77 -6.31
C LYS A 137 -18.55 -5.63 -4.86
N GLU A 138 -18.43 -4.43 -4.31
CA GLU A 138 -18.68 -4.14 -2.90
C GLU A 138 -19.12 -2.68 -2.72
N VAL A 139 -19.97 -2.42 -1.74
CA VAL A 139 -20.36 -1.08 -1.31
C VAL A 139 -19.67 -0.81 0.02
N LEU A 140 -18.84 0.23 0.08
CA LEU A 140 -18.10 0.57 1.30
C LEU A 140 -18.95 1.41 2.24
N GLY A 141 -19.74 2.33 1.71
CA GLY A 141 -20.60 3.22 2.51
C GLY A 141 -20.78 4.59 1.87
N GLU A 142 -21.13 5.58 2.68
CA GLU A 142 -21.19 6.98 2.28
C GLU A 142 -19.79 7.63 2.39
N VAL A 143 -19.53 8.65 1.56
CA VAL A 143 -18.26 9.40 1.58
C VAL A 143 -18.00 10.02 2.96
N ASP A 144 -19.05 10.43 3.65
CA ASP A 144 -18.97 11.15 4.93
C ASP A 144 -18.98 10.21 6.16
N ASP A 145 -18.95 8.89 5.96
CA ASP A 145 -18.96 7.91 7.06
C ASP A 145 -17.62 7.96 7.84
N PRO A 146 -17.66 7.90 9.19
CA PRO A 146 -16.44 7.83 10.00
C PRO A 146 -15.54 6.65 9.60
N GLY A 147 -14.27 6.92 9.33
CA GLY A 147 -13.29 5.90 8.94
C GLY A 147 -13.26 5.56 7.44
N MET A 148 -14.14 6.15 6.62
CA MET A 148 -14.16 5.91 5.16
C MET A 148 -12.82 6.26 4.48
N GLU A 149 -12.17 7.35 4.90
CA GLU A 149 -10.85 7.73 4.37
C GLU A 149 -9.79 6.65 4.59
N ILE A 150 -9.83 6.00 5.77
CA ILE A 150 -8.92 4.90 6.11
C ILE A 150 -9.24 3.70 5.23
N GLU A 151 -10.51 3.34 5.09
CA GLU A 151 -10.96 2.21 4.28
C GLU A 151 -10.59 2.34 2.80
N ILE A 152 -10.74 3.56 2.25
CA ILE A 152 -10.30 3.91 0.90
C ILE A 152 -8.78 3.77 0.79
N ALA A 153 -8.02 4.33 1.75
CA ALA A 153 -6.56 4.28 1.71
C ALA A 153 -6.02 2.83 1.77
N VAL A 154 -6.53 2.04 2.71
CA VAL A 154 -6.15 0.62 2.89
C VAL A 154 -6.33 -0.16 1.59
N ARG A 155 -7.49 -0.04 0.93
CA ARG A 155 -7.75 -0.77 -0.32
C ARG A 155 -7.00 -0.17 -1.52
N LYS A 156 -6.93 1.17 -1.64
CA LYS A 156 -6.24 1.88 -2.74
C LYS A 156 -4.77 1.53 -2.80
N TYR A 157 -4.11 1.46 -1.64
CA TYR A 157 -2.71 1.08 -1.55
C TYR A 157 -2.52 -0.43 -1.40
N SER A 158 -3.62 -1.20 -1.42
CA SER A 158 -3.62 -2.66 -1.22
C SER A 158 -2.83 -3.06 0.02
N VAL A 159 -2.95 -2.26 1.09
CA VAL A 159 -2.35 -2.56 2.38
C VAL A 159 -2.99 -3.84 2.90
N PRO A 160 -2.21 -4.89 3.19
CA PRO A 160 -2.76 -6.12 3.75
C PRO A 160 -3.38 -5.80 5.12
N HIS A 161 -4.71 -5.89 5.18
CA HIS A 161 -5.48 -5.59 6.39
C HIS A 161 -6.05 -6.85 7.03
N GLU A 162 -6.46 -7.83 6.22
CA GLU A 162 -6.95 -9.13 6.70
C GLU A 162 -5.82 -10.04 7.14
N PHE A 163 -5.92 -10.56 8.36
CA PHE A 163 -4.98 -11.57 8.87
C PHE A 163 -5.37 -12.94 8.31
N SER A 164 -4.37 -13.75 7.95
CA SER A 164 -4.62 -15.11 7.50
C SER A 164 -5.27 -15.94 8.61
N GLU A 165 -6.11 -16.92 8.25
CA GLU A 165 -6.74 -17.81 9.24
C GLU A 165 -5.70 -18.52 10.10
N ALA A 166 -4.56 -18.89 9.51
CA ALA A 166 -3.43 -19.50 10.21
C ALA A 166 -2.76 -18.54 11.20
N CYS A 167 -2.64 -17.24 10.88
CA CYS A 167 -2.13 -16.22 11.79
C CYS A 167 -3.07 -16.05 12.99
N VAL A 168 -4.38 -15.88 12.74
CA VAL A 168 -5.39 -15.74 13.80
C VAL A 168 -5.46 -16.99 14.68
N ALA A 169 -5.39 -18.18 14.09
CA ALA A 169 -5.38 -19.43 14.84
C ALA A 169 -4.16 -19.55 15.76
N LEU A 170 -2.96 -19.21 15.26
CA LEU A 170 -1.74 -19.21 16.08
C LEU A 170 -1.81 -18.17 17.21
N ALA A 171 -2.26 -16.94 16.91
CA ALA A 171 -2.39 -15.87 17.90
C ALA A 171 -3.30 -16.28 19.07
N ARG A 172 -4.40 -17.01 18.79
CA ARG A 172 -5.32 -17.53 19.82
C ARG A 172 -4.70 -18.58 20.74
N THR A 173 -3.56 -19.16 20.39
CA THR A 173 -2.84 -20.11 21.25
C THR A 173 -1.87 -19.44 22.22
N LEU A 174 -1.58 -18.15 22.02
CA LEU A 174 -0.67 -17.40 22.89
C LEU A 174 -1.32 -17.19 24.27
N PRO A 175 -0.51 -17.21 25.35
CA PRO A 175 -1.05 -17.03 26.69
C PRO A 175 -1.41 -15.57 26.96
N ASP A 176 -2.53 -15.33 27.65
CA ASP A 176 -2.97 -13.98 28.06
C ASP A 176 -2.03 -13.31 29.08
N LYS A 177 -1.15 -14.09 29.71
CA LYS A 177 -0.20 -13.64 30.75
C LYS A 177 1.14 -14.32 30.57
N VAL A 178 2.21 -13.61 30.93
CA VAL A 178 3.57 -14.17 31.02
C VAL A 178 3.56 -15.37 31.96
N ARG A 179 4.03 -16.53 31.48
CA ARG A 179 4.03 -17.75 32.27
C ARG A 179 5.29 -17.82 33.14
N PRO A 180 5.28 -18.54 34.27
CA PRO A 180 6.46 -18.68 35.12
C PRO A 180 7.70 -19.20 34.39
N GLN A 181 7.51 -20.06 33.39
CA GLN A 181 8.60 -20.60 32.58
C GLN A 181 9.27 -19.56 31.69
N ASP A 182 8.53 -18.53 31.24
CA ASP A 182 9.06 -17.49 30.36
C ASP A 182 10.03 -16.55 31.11
N ALA A 183 10.04 -16.60 32.46
CA ALA A 183 10.90 -15.81 33.33
C ALA A 183 12.23 -16.49 33.72
N MET A 184 12.37 -17.82 33.57
CA MET A 184 13.47 -18.59 34.21
C MET A 184 14.90 -18.21 33.78
N ASN A 185 15.07 -17.47 32.67
CA ASN A 185 16.37 -17.02 32.17
C ASN A 185 16.43 -15.52 31.92
N ARG A 186 15.54 -14.74 32.55
CA ARG A 186 15.48 -13.28 32.41
C ARG A 186 16.01 -12.59 33.66
N ILE A 187 16.57 -11.40 33.47
CA ILE A 187 16.88 -10.51 34.59
C ILE A 187 15.55 -9.98 35.12
N ASP A 188 15.28 -10.21 36.40
CA ASP A 188 14.11 -9.64 37.06
C ASP A 188 14.34 -8.15 37.32
N LEU A 189 13.48 -7.31 36.73
CA LEU A 189 13.46 -5.86 36.90
C LEU A 189 12.08 -5.37 37.38
N THR A 190 11.27 -6.26 37.96
CA THR A 190 9.89 -5.93 38.40
C THR A 190 9.84 -4.94 39.57
N ASP A 191 10.96 -4.75 40.27
CA ASP A 191 11.16 -3.75 41.31
C ASP A 191 11.63 -2.37 40.79
N VAL A 192 12.03 -2.30 39.51
CA VAL A 192 12.43 -1.06 38.85
C VAL A 192 11.17 -0.31 38.38
N PRO A 193 11.01 0.98 38.73
CA PRO A 193 9.83 1.76 38.35
C PRO A 193 9.95 2.27 36.90
N LEU A 194 9.97 1.33 35.95
CA LEU A 194 9.87 1.60 34.52
C LEU A 194 8.51 2.25 34.22
N VAL A 195 8.51 3.26 33.35
CA VAL A 195 7.30 3.93 32.87
C VAL A 195 7.29 3.97 31.34
N THR A 196 6.09 4.01 30.75
CA THR A 196 5.89 4.25 29.32
C THR A 196 5.40 5.69 29.14
N ILE A 197 5.66 6.30 27.98
CA ILE A 197 5.30 7.70 27.70
C ILE A 197 4.69 7.76 26.31
N ASP A 198 3.37 7.66 26.26
CA ASP A 198 2.61 7.45 25.03
C ASP A 198 1.42 8.41 24.92
N GLY A 199 0.79 8.46 23.74
CA GLY A 199 -0.46 9.20 23.55
C GLY A 199 -1.62 8.57 24.34
N GLU A 200 -2.64 9.37 24.66
CA GLU A 200 -3.82 8.93 25.43
C GLU A 200 -4.58 7.74 24.78
N ASP A 201 -4.53 7.68 23.44
CA ASP A 201 -5.19 6.64 22.65
C ASP A 201 -4.30 5.42 22.34
N ALA A 202 -3.04 5.40 22.80
CA ALA A 202 -2.14 4.27 22.59
C ALA A 202 -2.66 2.99 23.28
N ARG A 203 -2.45 1.84 22.65
CA ARG A 203 -2.90 0.53 23.15
C ARG A 203 -1.80 -0.54 23.13
N ASP A 204 -0.66 -0.20 22.55
CA ASP A 204 0.52 -1.01 22.25
C ASP A 204 1.75 -0.32 22.82
N PHE A 205 2.06 -0.63 24.09
CA PHE A 205 3.20 -0.03 24.79
C PHE A 205 4.45 -0.89 24.57
N ASP A 206 5.23 -0.54 23.54
CA ASP A 206 6.39 -1.34 23.11
C ASP A 206 7.69 -1.01 23.85
N ASP A 207 7.76 0.14 24.52
CA ASP A 207 8.94 0.56 25.27
C ASP A 207 8.61 1.12 26.66
N ALA A 208 9.56 0.94 27.58
CA ALA A 208 9.53 1.51 28.91
C ALA A 208 10.92 2.02 29.32
N VAL A 209 10.94 3.14 30.04
CA VAL A 209 12.18 3.83 30.41
C VAL A 209 12.29 4.04 31.91
N TYR A 210 13.52 3.99 32.41
CA TYR A 210 13.88 4.36 33.77
C TYR A 210 15.28 4.96 33.77
N CYS A 211 15.51 6.01 34.55
CA CYS A 211 16.85 6.56 34.72
C CYS A 211 17.17 6.91 36.18
N GLU A 212 18.43 6.70 36.55
CA GLU A 212 18.96 7.02 37.87
C GLU A 212 20.34 7.68 37.75
N PRO A 213 20.71 8.60 38.66
CA PRO A 213 22.07 9.10 38.73
C PRO A 213 23.05 7.95 38.98
N ALA A 214 24.13 7.91 38.21
CA ALA A 214 25.15 6.88 38.32
C ALA A 214 26.55 7.50 38.30
N THR A 215 27.52 6.86 38.96
CA THR A 215 28.93 7.26 38.89
C THR A 215 29.73 6.12 38.30
N LYS A 216 30.46 6.39 37.21
CA LYS A 216 31.36 5.41 36.58
C LYS A 216 32.79 5.67 37.06
N GLY A 217 33.40 4.67 37.70
CA GLY A 217 34.75 4.75 38.29
C GLY A 217 34.74 4.90 39.81
N ARG A 218 35.92 5.01 40.43
CA ARG A 218 36.11 5.13 41.89
C ARG A 218 36.91 6.38 42.25
N GLY A 219 36.66 6.93 43.44
CA GLY A 219 37.43 8.07 43.98
C GLY A 219 37.12 9.41 43.29
N LYS A 220 38.04 10.37 43.44
CA LYS A 220 37.87 11.76 42.94
C LYS A 220 37.82 11.89 41.41
N SER A 221 38.14 10.83 40.67
CA SER A 221 38.07 10.76 39.21
C SER A 221 36.79 10.11 38.68
N GLY A 222 35.85 9.73 39.56
CA GLY A 222 34.57 9.15 39.15
C GLY A 222 33.74 10.13 38.32
N LEU A 223 33.29 9.70 37.15
CA LEU A 223 32.45 10.50 36.27
C LEU A 223 30.99 10.36 36.71
N LYS A 224 30.39 11.47 37.17
CA LYS A 224 28.96 11.54 37.45
C LYS A 224 28.17 11.59 36.15
N GLY A 225 27.12 10.82 36.06
CA GLY A 225 26.22 10.76 34.91
C GLY A 225 24.91 10.09 35.30
N TRP A 226 24.27 9.45 34.32
CA TRP A 226 23.02 8.73 34.48
C TRP A 226 23.16 7.32 33.94
N ARG A 227 22.48 6.38 34.58
CA ARG A 227 22.16 5.09 34.00
C ARG A 227 20.75 5.17 33.45
N LEU A 228 20.60 4.88 32.17
CA LEU A 228 19.32 4.76 31.49
C LEU A 228 19.06 3.28 31.22
N LEU A 229 17.86 2.82 31.56
CA LEU A 229 17.30 1.54 31.13
C LEU A 229 16.22 1.84 30.10
N VAL A 230 16.30 1.14 28.97
CA VAL A 230 15.26 1.12 27.94
C VAL A 230 14.87 -0.35 27.80
N ALA A 231 13.66 -0.69 28.22
CA ALA A 231 13.08 -2.02 28.08
C ALA A 231 12.17 -2.01 26.86
N ILE A 232 12.42 -2.90 25.90
CA ILE A 232 11.61 -3.06 24.69
C ILE A 232 10.82 -4.36 24.79
N ALA A 233 9.57 -4.37 24.33
CA ALA A 233 8.74 -5.55 24.24
C ALA A 233 9.44 -6.65 23.45
N ASP A 234 9.50 -7.84 24.03
CA ASP A 234 10.19 -8.99 23.45
C ASP A 234 9.26 -9.75 22.48
N VAL A 235 8.94 -9.11 21.35
CA VAL A 235 8.02 -9.64 20.34
C VAL A 235 8.52 -10.98 19.77
N SER A 236 9.84 -11.14 19.61
CA SER A 236 10.44 -12.36 19.05
C SER A 236 10.31 -13.58 19.96
N HIS A 237 10.02 -13.40 21.26
CA HIS A 237 9.63 -14.49 22.15
C HIS A 237 8.28 -15.12 21.77
N TYR A 238 7.38 -14.33 21.17
CA TYR A 238 6.02 -14.75 20.79
C TYR A 238 5.86 -15.04 19.31
N VAL A 239 6.73 -14.48 18.47
CA VAL A 239 6.70 -14.63 17.01
C VAL A 239 7.96 -15.34 16.55
N GLU A 240 7.84 -16.65 16.35
CA GLU A 240 8.92 -17.47 15.80
C GLU A 240 9.09 -17.22 14.30
N THR A 241 10.35 -17.20 13.83
CA THR A 241 10.66 -17.07 12.40
C THR A 241 10.03 -18.19 11.59
N GLY A 242 9.34 -17.84 10.51
CA GLY A 242 8.60 -18.76 9.64
C GLY A 242 7.22 -19.19 10.18
N SER A 243 6.80 -18.68 11.34
CA SER A 243 5.43 -18.87 11.84
C SER A 243 4.40 -18.12 10.97
N SER A 244 3.12 -18.47 11.09
CA SER A 244 2.05 -17.76 10.37
C SER A 244 1.95 -16.28 10.75
N ILE A 245 2.26 -15.92 11.99
CA ILE A 245 2.31 -14.52 12.43
C ILE A 245 3.50 -13.79 11.78
N ASP A 246 4.68 -14.42 11.72
CA ASP A 246 5.88 -13.85 11.07
C ASP A 246 5.66 -13.59 9.57
N ILE A 247 5.07 -14.55 8.87
CA ILE A 247 4.76 -14.42 7.43
C ILE A 247 3.79 -13.25 7.19
N ASP A 248 2.70 -13.17 7.95
CA ASP A 248 1.74 -12.07 7.86
C ASP A 248 2.38 -10.71 8.22
N ALA A 249 3.22 -10.68 9.26
CA ALA A 249 3.94 -9.48 9.68
C ALA A 249 4.89 -8.98 8.59
N TYR A 250 5.64 -9.87 7.95
CA TYR A 250 6.54 -9.54 6.85
C TYR A 250 5.79 -8.98 5.64
N ALA A 251 4.64 -9.57 5.28
CA ALA A 251 3.80 -9.09 4.18
C ALA A 251 3.24 -7.68 4.41
N ARG A 252 3.10 -7.27 5.68
CA ARG A 252 2.57 -5.95 6.09
C ARG A 252 3.66 -4.92 6.37
N ALA A 253 4.91 -5.35 6.51
CA ALA A 253 6.00 -4.48 6.87
C ALA A 253 6.17 -3.38 5.81
N PRO A 254 6.31 -2.10 6.20
CA PRO A 254 6.68 -1.05 5.27
C PRO A 254 8.08 -1.35 4.72
N SER A 255 8.19 -1.54 3.41
CA SER A 255 9.46 -1.65 2.68
C SER A 255 10.14 -0.30 2.53
#